data_AF-W7PZL0-F1
#
_entry.id   AF-W7PZL0-F1
#
_cell.length_a   1.000
_cell.length_b   1.000
_cell.length_c   1.000
_cell.angle_alpha   90.00
_cell.angle_beta   90.00
_cell.angle_gamma   90.00
#
_symmetry.space_group_name_H-M   'P 1'
#
loop_
_entity.id
_entity.type
_entity.pdbx_description
1 polymer ?
#
loop_
_entity_poly.entity_id
_entity_poly.type
_entity_poly.pdbx_seq_one_letter_code
_entity_poly.pdbx_strand_id
1 'polypeptide(L)'
;MDNLTALTLLPHEQLSIAHTHETGELNRYRRLALSFLPIAPHISRLMAALGMECEQRIQTLRNVATQLELEACVSLNPPRESPFLPRSSRHFFVVDDAMSRDALMGAEDAAEVTCRLFAWLLETNATPELHRPLLAFVTQKNNEYRIIQECREPGRPIWTSRMPQHIKAASAI
;
A
#
# COMPACT_ATOMS: atom_id res chain seq x y z
N MET A 1 -21.35 -15.78 24.76
CA MET A 1 -21.00 -14.37 24.49
C MET A 1 -21.39 -14.15 23.04
N ASP A 2 -22.64 -13.74 22.87
CA ASP A 2 -23.35 -13.74 21.62
C ASP A 2 -23.14 -12.42 20.86
N ASN A 3 -23.28 -12.50 19.53
CA ASN A 3 -23.55 -11.37 18.62
C ASN A 3 -22.42 -10.38 18.31
N LEU A 4 -21.32 -10.88 17.76
CA LEU A 4 -20.78 -10.25 16.56
C LEU A 4 -21.22 -11.11 15.38
N THR A 5 -22.49 -10.97 14.98
CA THR A 5 -22.84 -11.19 13.57
C THR A 5 -21.81 -10.39 12.80
N ALA A 6 -20.86 -11.08 12.15
CA ALA A 6 -19.83 -10.43 11.36
C ALA A 6 -20.55 -9.41 10.47
N LEU A 7 -20.30 -8.12 10.70
CA LEU A 7 -20.95 -7.06 9.96
C LEU A 7 -20.46 -7.21 8.52
N THR A 8 -21.20 -7.96 7.72
CA THR A 8 -20.96 -8.13 6.30
C THR A 8 -21.24 -6.79 5.66
N LEU A 9 -20.21 -6.19 5.09
CA LEU A 9 -20.35 -4.92 4.41
C LEU A 9 -21.11 -5.12 3.10
N LEU A 10 -21.92 -4.14 2.75
CA LEU A 10 -22.55 -4.12 1.44
C LEU A 10 -21.50 -3.84 0.36
N PRO A 11 -21.64 -4.41 -0.85
CA PRO A 11 -20.62 -4.26 -1.90
C PRO A 11 -20.25 -2.82 -2.21
N HIS A 12 -21.22 -1.89 -2.15
CA HIS A 12 -20.97 -0.47 -2.38
C HIS A 12 -20.14 0.20 -1.27
N GLU A 13 -20.32 -0.22 -0.01
CA GLU A 13 -19.54 0.26 1.13
C GLU A 13 -18.10 -0.23 1.01
N GLN A 14 -17.90 -1.51 0.68
CA GLN A 14 -16.57 -2.09 0.46
C GLN A 14 -15.83 -1.41 -0.69
N LEU A 15 -16.49 -1.20 -1.82
CA LEU A 15 -15.94 -0.50 -2.97
C LEU A 15 -15.56 0.93 -2.62
N SER A 16 -16.43 1.67 -1.93
CA SER A 16 -16.18 3.06 -1.52
C SER A 16 -15.00 3.17 -0.56
N ILE A 17 -14.93 2.31 0.46
CA ILE A 17 -13.84 2.28 1.44
C ILE A 17 -12.52 1.93 0.74
N ALA A 18 -12.48 0.85 -0.03
CA ALA A 18 -11.27 0.41 -0.73
C ALA A 18 -10.78 1.47 -1.72
N HIS A 19 -11.68 2.06 -2.51
CA HIS A 19 -11.33 3.06 -3.51
C HIS A 19 -10.82 4.37 -2.87
N THR A 20 -11.51 4.85 -1.83
CA THR A 20 -11.08 6.06 -1.09
C THR A 20 -9.70 5.85 -0.48
N HIS A 21 -9.48 4.67 0.11
CA HIS A 21 -8.21 4.33 0.71
C HIS A 21 -7.08 4.26 -0.31
N GLU A 22 -7.24 3.52 -1.41
CA GLU A 22 -6.21 3.44 -2.46
C GLU A 22 -5.92 4.81 -3.10
N THR A 23 -6.92 5.67 -3.23
CA THR A 23 -6.73 7.05 -3.71
C THR A 23 -5.90 7.88 -2.73
N GLY A 24 -6.15 7.74 -1.43
CA GLY A 24 -5.34 8.38 -0.38
C GLY A 24 -3.89 7.92 -0.41
N GLU A 25 -3.68 6.62 -0.55
CA GLU A 25 -2.37 5.98 -0.64
C GLU A 25 -1.59 6.41 -1.88
N LEU A 26 -2.24 6.45 -3.06
CA LEU A 26 -1.66 6.98 -4.28
C LEU A 26 -1.11 8.40 -4.08
N ASN A 27 -1.90 9.27 -3.46
CA ASN A 27 -1.48 10.65 -3.20
C ASN A 27 -0.33 10.70 -2.19
N ARG A 28 -0.35 9.87 -1.15
CA ARG A 28 0.76 9.75 -0.18
C ARG A 28 2.05 9.33 -0.88
N TYR A 29 2.01 8.27 -1.68
CA TYR A 29 3.17 7.76 -2.40
C TYR A 29 3.73 8.75 -3.41
N ARG A 30 2.87 9.46 -4.15
CA ARG A 30 3.31 10.54 -5.05
C ARG A 30 3.99 11.67 -4.30
N ARG A 31 3.45 12.09 -3.16
CA ARG A 31 4.11 13.10 -2.31
C ARG A 31 5.46 12.62 -1.81
N LEU A 32 5.54 11.40 -1.26
CA LEU A 32 6.79 10.82 -0.78
C LEU A 32 7.83 10.69 -1.91
N ALA A 33 7.42 10.22 -3.10
CA ALA A 33 8.30 10.11 -4.26
C ALA A 33 8.97 11.46 -4.60
N LEU A 34 8.20 12.56 -4.57
CA LEU A 34 8.73 13.91 -4.78
C LEU A 34 9.60 14.38 -3.62
N SER A 35 9.19 14.11 -2.38
CA SER A 35 9.92 14.51 -1.17
C SER A 35 11.32 13.89 -1.08
N PHE A 36 11.49 12.64 -1.53
CA PHE A 36 12.77 11.91 -1.48
C PHE A 36 13.70 12.17 -2.68
N LEU A 37 13.24 12.87 -3.72
CA LEU A 37 14.00 13.12 -4.94
C LEU A 37 15.41 13.70 -4.70
N PRO A 38 15.61 14.66 -3.76
CA PRO A 38 16.92 15.28 -3.56
C PRO A 38 17.96 14.41 -2.87
N ILE A 39 17.54 13.53 -1.95
CA ILE A 39 18.44 12.85 -1.01
C ILE A 39 18.52 11.33 -1.21
N ALA A 40 17.42 10.71 -1.64
CA ALA A 40 17.35 9.26 -1.82
C ALA A 40 16.56 8.90 -3.10
N PRO A 41 17.18 9.04 -4.29
CA PRO A 41 16.52 8.75 -5.56
C PRO A 41 16.01 7.30 -5.68
N HIS A 42 16.64 6.35 -4.99
CA HIS A 42 16.20 4.96 -4.95
C HIS A 42 14.88 4.79 -4.19
N ILE A 43 14.72 5.47 -3.03
CA ILE A 43 13.45 5.51 -2.28
C ILE A 43 12.39 6.26 -3.08
N SER A 44 12.76 7.37 -3.74
CA SER A 44 11.86 8.11 -4.63
C SER A 44 11.25 7.20 -5.71
N ARG A 45 12.09 6.40 -6.40
CA ARG A 45 11.62 5.42 -7.40
C ARG A 45 10.75 4.33 -6.79
N LEU A 46 11.09 3.83 -5.61
CA LEU A 46 10.25 2.85 -4.91
C LEU A 46 8.86 3.42 -4.61
N MET A 47 8.78 4.62 -4.03
CA MET A 47 7.49 5.26 -3.73
C MET A 47 6.68 5.51 -5.01
N ALA A 48 7.33 5.90 -6.11
CA ALA A 48 6.68 6.01 -7.41
C ALA A 48 6.13 4.66 -7.91
N ALA A 49 6.89 3.57 -7.74
CA ALA A 49 6.44 2.22 -8.10
C ALA A 49 5.24 1.76 -7.28
N LEU A 50 5.25 1.98 -5.96
CA LEU A 50 4.11 1.69 -5.08
C LEU A 50 2.87 2.53 -5.48
N GLY A 51 3.08 3.78 -5.89
CA GLY A 51 2.01 4.61 -6.46
C GLY A 51 1.38 4.00 -7.72
N MET A 52 2.19 3.47 -8.65
CA MET A 52 1.66 2.77 -9.83
C MET A 52 0.86 1.52 -9.46
N GLU A 53 1.26 0.79 -8.42
CA GLU A 53 0.46 -0.33 -7.94
C GLU A 53 -0.90 0.11 -7.38
N CYS A 54 -0.96 1.23 -6.66
CA CYS A 54 -2.23 1.84 -6.23
C CYS A 54 -3.12 2.18 -7.44
N GLU A 55 -2.57 2.72 -8.53
CA GLU A 55 -3.34 2.99 -9.75
C GLU A 55 -3.93 1.71 -10.34
N GLN A 56 -3.15 0.63 -10.39
CA GLN A 56 -3.63 -0.68 -10.86
C GLN A 56 -4.75 -1.23 -9.97
N ARG A 57 -4.65 -1.08 -8.64
CA ARG A 57 -5.70 -1.49 -7.69
C ARG A 57 -6.97 -0.65 -7.85
N ILE A 58 -6.84 0.67 -8.01
CA ILE A 58 -7.96 1.59 -8.29
C ILE A 58 -8.66 1.17 -9.58
N GLN A 59 -7.91 0.89 -10.65
CA GLN A 59 -8.50 0.45 -11.92
C GLN A 59 -9.22 -0.90 -11.78
N THR A 60 -8.66 -1.81 -10.99
CA THR A 60 -9.30 -3.10 -10.68
C THR A 60 -10.62 -2.90 -9.93
N LEU A 61 -10.66 -2.02 -8.92
CA LEU A 61 -11.87 -1.67 -8.19
C LEU A 61 -12.94 -1.06 -9.11
N ARG A 62 -12.53 -0.18 -10.04
CA ARG A 62 -13.44 0.40 -11.03
C ARG A 62 -14.04 -0.65 -11.95
N ASN A 63 -13.23 -1.57 -12.45
CA ASN A 63 -13.70 -2.64 -13.32
C ASN A 63 -14.74 -3.53 -12.61
N VAL A 64 -14.53 -3.84 -11.31
CA VAL A 64 -15.50 -4.60 -10.51
C VAL A 64 -16.75 -3.78 -10.25
N ALA A 65 -16.61 -2.48 -9.95
CA ALA A 65 -17.76 -1.60 -9.77
C ALA A 65 -18.63 -1.51 -11.04
N THR A 66 -18.02 -1.43 -12.23
CA THR A 66 -18.74 -1.50 -13.51
C THR A 66 -19.50 -2.81 -13.67
N GLN A 67 -18.89 -3.95 -13.33
CA GLN A 67 -19.56 -5.27 -13.40
C GLN A 67 -20.75 -5.39 -12.46
N LEU A 68 -20.70 -4.69 -11.32
CA LEU A 68 -21.76 -4.68 -10.32
C LEU A 68 -22.76 -3.53 -10.51
N GLU A 69 -22.61 -2.70 -11.56
CA GLU A 69 -23.41 -1.48 -11.78
C GLU A 69 -23.32 -0.46 -10.63
N LEU A 70 -22.19 -0.43 -9.92
CA LEU A 70 -21.91 0.41 -8.74
C LEU A 70 -20.85 1.50 -9.01
N GLU A 71 -20.74 1.97 -10.25
CA GLU A 71 -19.71 2.94 -10.66
C GLU A 71 -19.75 4.25 -9.86
N ALA A 72 -20.93 4.66 -9.40
CA ALA A 72 -21.11 5.85 -8.57
C ALA A 72 -20.30 5.77 -7.26
N CYS A 73 -20.07 4.56 -6.73
CA CYS A 73 -19.36 4.32 -5.48
C CYS A 73 -17.83 4.47 -5.61
N VAL A 74 -17.31 4.44 -6.83
CA VAL A 74 -15.87 4.59 -7.15
C VAL A 74 -15.58 5.88 -7.93
N SER A 75 -16.44 6.89 -7.72
CA SER A 75 -16.45 8.15 -8.49
C SER A 75 -15.06 8.78 -8.62
N LEU A 76 -14.81 9.30 -9.83
CA LEU A 76 -13.57 9.92 -10.30
C LEU A 76 -13.17 11.23 -9.61
N ASN A 77 -13.95 11.71 -8.65
CA ASN A 77 -13.58 12.89 -7.88
C ASN A 77 -12.70 12.41 -6.73
N PRO A 78 -11.37 12.54 -6.82
CA PRO A 78 -10.57 12.43 -5.61
C PRO A 78 -11.19 13.41 -4.60
N PRO A 79 -11.33 13.05 -3.32
CA PRO A 79 -11.56 14.07 -2.32
C PRO A 79 -10.45 15.10 -2.55
N ARG A 80 -10.83 16.29 -3.04
CA ARG A 80 -9.92 17.41 -3.19
C ARG A 80 -9.22 17.48 -1.86
N GLU A 81 -7.89 17.33 -1.85
CA GLU A 81 -7.12 17.57 -0.64
C GLU A 81 -7.68 18.85 -0.04
N SER A 82 -8.25 18.74 1.16
CA SER A 82 -8.82 19.91 1.82
C SER A 82 -7.72 20.96 1.85
N PRO A 83 -7.91 22.15 1.25
CA PRO A 83 -6.90 23.20 1.29
C PRO A 83 -6.67 23.74 2.72
N PHE A 84 -7.32 23.15 3.73
CA PHE A 84 -7.40 23.62 5.10
C PHE A 84 -6.77 22.71 6.15
N LEU A 85 -6.04 21.65 5.79
CA LEU A 85 -5.15 21.05 6.79
C LEU A 85 -3.95 21.98 6.99
N PRO A 86 -3.66 22.41 8.24
CA PRO A 86 -2.61 23.37 8.48
C PRO A 86 -1.32 22.77 7.94
N ARG A 87 -0.68 23.51 7.02
CA ARG A 87 0.74 23.34 6.70
C ARG A 87 1.51 23.51 8.01
N SER A 88 1.62 22.44 8.80
CA SER A 88 2.72 22.32 9.75
C SER A 88 3.96 22.58 8.91
N SER A 89 4.89 23.38 9.44
CA SER A 89 6.12 23.83 8.80
C SER A 89 7.11 22.70 8.48
N ARG A 90 6.62 21.53 8.05
CA ARG A 90 7.41 20.41 7.55
C ARG A 90 7.83 20.75 6.13
N HIS A 91 9.14 20.75 5.92
CA HIS A 91 9.73 20.91 4.60
C HIS A 91 9.10 19.89 3.63
N PHE A 92 8.71 20.36 2.45
CA PHE A 92 8.15 19.48 1.41
C PHE A 92 9.18 18.43 0.97
N PHE A 93 10.46 18.79 0.97
CA PHE A 93 11.56 17.89 0.67
C PHE A 93 12.20 17.34 1.94
N VAL A 94 12.61 16.09 1.86
CA VAL A 94 13.52 15.50 2.85
C VAL A 94 14.91 16.07 2.58
N VAL A 95 15.46 16.78 3.57
CA VAL A 95 16.77 17.47 3.43
C VAL A 95 17.89 16.82 4.23
N ASP A 96 17.56 15.90 5.14
CA ASP A 96 18.54 15.16 5.95
C ASP A 96 18.06 13.73 6.27
N ASP A 97 18.97 12.92 6.82
CA ASP A 97 18.72 11.51 7.15
C ASP A 97 17.73 11.31 8.31
N ALA A 98 17.54 12.30 9.19
CA ALA A 98 16.55 12.20 10.26
C ALA A 98 15.14 12.34 9.68
N MET A 99 14.91 13.35 8.84
CA MET A 99 13.67 13.53 8.08
C MET A 99 13.37 12.34 7.17
N SER A 100 14.40 11.73 6.58
CA SER A 100 14.27 10.53 5.74
C SER A 100 13.70 9.36 6.54
N ARG A 101 14.28 9.11 7.72
CA ARG A 101 13.83 8.05 8.63
C ARG A 101 12.43 8.30 9.17
N ASP A 102 12.12 9.54 9.55
CA ASP A 102 10.79 9.90 10.04
C ASP A 102 9.72 9.73 8.94
N ALA A 103 10.03 10.11 7.71
CA ALA A 103 9.13 9.93 6.57
C ALA A 103 8.93 8.44 6.22
N LEU A 104 9.98 7.61 6.30
CA LEU A 104 9.87 6.16 6.10
C LEU A 104 9.08 5.49 7.23
N MET A 105 9.29 5.88 8.48
CA MET A 105 8.55 5.36 9.63
C MET A 105 7.06 5.70 9.51
N GLY A 106 6.72 6.94 9.16
CA GLY A 106 5.34 7.31 8.88
C GLY A 106 4.73 6.56 7.68
N ALA A 107 5.55 6.19 6.69
CA ALA A 107 5.09 5.38 5.57
C ALA A 107 4.89 3.90 5.96
N GLU A 108 5.70 3.37 6.86
CA GLU A 108 5.59 2.03 7.44
C GLU A 108 4.31 1.91 8.28
N ASP A 109 4.08 2.84 9.21
CA ASP A 109 2.89 2.85 10.06
C ASP A 109 1.60 2.91 9.21
N ALA A 110 1.59 3.74 8.16
CA ALA A 110 0.47 3.82 7.23
C ALA A 110 0.25 2.50 6.47
N ALA A 111 1.32 1.85 6.04
CA ALA A 111 1.25 0.56 5.34
C ALA A 111 0.76 -0.57 6.26
N GLU A 112 1.14 -0.57 7.54
CA GLU A 112 0.62 -1.52 8.54
C GLU A 112 -0.89 -1.38 8.72
N VAL A 113 -1.36 -0.14 8.93
CA VAL A 113 -2.80 0.18 9.05
C VAL A 113 -3.56 -0.28 7.80
N THR A 114 -2.96 -0.06 6.63
CA THR A 114 -3.53 -0.47 5.34
C THR A 114 -3.66 -1.99 5.22
N CYS A 115 -2.65 -2.76 5.64
CA CYS A 115 -2.70 -4.22 5.65
C CYS A 115 -3.88 -4.73 6.50
N ARG A 116 -4.06 -4.14 7.68
CA ARG A 116 -5.16 -4.48 8.58
C ARG A 116 -6.51 -4.12 7.99
N LEU A 117 -6.62 -2.97 7.32
CA LEU A 117 -7.85 -2.56 6.63
C LEU A 117 -8.24 -3.56 5.54
N PHE A 118 -7.31 -3.94 4.66
CA PHE A 118 -7.63 -4.86 3.56
C PHE A 118 -7.89 -6.28 4.03
N ALA A 119 -7.23 -6.73 5.10
CA ALA A 119 -7.57 -8.00 5.75
C ALA A 119 -9.01 -7.97 6.28
N TRP A 120 -9.40 -6.90 6.97
CA TRP A 120 -10.77 -6.72 7.47
C TRP A 120 -11.80 -6.62 6.33
N LEU A 121 -11.49 -5.91 5.24
CA LEU A 121 -12.36 -5.85 4.06
C LEU A 121 -12.56 -7.24 3.42
N LEU A 122 -11.53 -8.08 3.39
CA LEU A 122 -11.63 -9.45 2.89
C LEU A 122 -12.48 -10.32 3.81
N GLU A 123 -12.28 -10.22 5.13
CA GLU A 123 -13.02 -10.98 6.14
C GLU A 123 -14.53 -10.64 6.15
N THR A 124 -14.87 -9.39 5.90
CA THR A 124 -16.26 -8.89 5.89
C THR A 124 -16.92 -8.94 4.51
N ASN A 125 -16.24 -9.50 3.51
CA ASN A 125 -16.72 -9.57 2.14
C ASN A 125 -17.79 -10.64 1.93
N ALA A 126 -19.00 -10.21 1.60
CA ALA A 126 -20.10 -11.08 1.16
C ALA A 126 -20.23 -11.15 -0.38
N THR A 127 -19.43 -10.39 -1.13
CA THR A 127 -19.56 -10.25 -2.59
C THR A 127 -18.54 -11.12 -3.33
N PRO A 128 -18.94 -12.17 -4.08
CA PRO A 128 -18.02 -13.07 -4.76
C PRO A 128 -17.06 -12.37 -5.74
N GLU A 129 -17.55 -11.35 -6.46
CA GLU A 129 -16.81 -10.58 -7.45
C GLU A 129 -15.64 -9.78 -6.82
N LEU A 130 -15.79 -9.38 -5.55
CA LEU A 130 -14.76 -8.66 -4.79
C LEU A 130 -13.76 -9.59 -4.10
N HIS A 131 -14.10 -10.86 -3.90
CA HIS A 131 -13.26 -11.76 -3.11
C HIS A 131 -11.85 -11.93 -3.70
N ARG A 132 -11.76 -12.23 -5.00
CA ARG A 132 -10.45 -12.39 -5.67
C ARG A 132 -9.62 -11.10 -5.70
N PRO A 133 -10.18 -9.93 -6.09
CA PRO A 133 -9.48 -8.65 -5.98
C PRO A 133 -8.97 -8.37 -4.56
N LEU A 134 -9.81 -8.50 -3.53
CA LEU A 134 -9.43 -8.21 -2.15
C LEU A 134 -8.33 -9.16 -1.65
N LEU A 135 -8.40 -10.45 -1.99
CA LEU A 135 -7.34 -11.42 -1.66
C LEU A 135 -6.01 -11.04 -2.30
N ALA A 136 -6.02 -10.62 -3.55
CA ALA A 136 -4.82 -10.13 -4.24
C ALA A 136 -4.28 -8.86 -3.57
N PHE A 137 -5.15 -7.93 -3.17
CA PHE A 137 -4.75 -6.69 -2.50
C PHE A 137 -4.14 -6.95 -1.14
N VAL A 138 -4.68 -7.87 -0.34
CA VAL A 138 -4.06 -8.27 0.94
C VAL A 138 -2.64 -8.77 0.71
N THR A 139 -2.42 -9.60 -0.31
CA THR A 139 -1.08 -10.11 -0.64
C THR A 139 -0.15 -8.98 -1.07
N GLN A 140 -0.60 -8.08 -1.93
CA GLN A 140 0.17 -6.94 -2.42
C GLN A 140 0.51 -5.97 -1.27
N LYS A 141 -0.45 -5.63 -0.41
CA LYS A 141 -0.24 -4.72 0.72
C LYS A 141 0.72 -5.29 1.76
N ASN A 142 0.68 -6.59 2.02
CA ASN A 142 1.68 -7.23 2.87
C ASN A 142 3.09 -7.16 2.26
N ASN A 143 3.22 -7.30 0.93
CA ASN A 143 4.51 -7.16 0.26
C ASN A 143 4.99 -5.70 0.28
N GLU A 144 4.12 -4.74 0.03
CA GLU A 144 4.38 -3.30 0.13
C GLU A 144 4.90 -2.93 1.53
N TYR A 145 4.23 -3.40 2.58
CA TYR A 145 4.68 -3.21 3.97
C TYR A 145 6.08 -3.77 4.19
N ARG A 146 6.34 -5.02 3.80
CA ARG A 146 7.66 -5.65 3.93
C ARG A 146 8.76 -4.88 3.20
N ILE A 147 8.49 -4.42 1.97
CA ILE A 147 9.47 -3.65 1.19
C ILE A 147 9.80 -2.32 1.89
N ILE A 148 8.80 -1.64 2.47
CA ILE A 148 9.01 -0.40 3.21
C ILE A 148 9.83 -0.66 4.49
N GLN A 149 9.56 -1.76 5.20
CA GLN A 149 10.35 -2.19 6.35
C GLN A 149 11.82 -2.44 5.99
N GLU A 150 12.05 -3.18 4.89
CA GLU A 150 13.41 -3.46 4.40
C GLU A 150 14.15 -2.18 4.01
N CYS A 151 13.46 -1.15 3.50
CA CYS A 151 14.06 0.14 3.18
C CYS A 151 14.42 0.96 4.42
N ARG A 152 13.76 0.70 5.56
CA ARG A 152 14.07 1.35 6.84
C ARG A 152 15.28 0.71 7.53
N GLU A 153 15.46 -0.60 7.38
CA GLU A 153 16.58 -1.33 7.98
C GLU A 153 17.89 -1.09 7.20
N PRO A 154 18.88 -0.37 7.77
CA PRO A 154 20.17 -0.22 7.10
C PRO A 154 20.89 -1.57 7.07
N GLY A 155 21.10 -2.15 5.88
CA GLY A 155 22.08 -3.22 5.68
C GLY A 155 21.58 -4.59 5.22
N ARG A 156 20.33 -4.77 4.77
CA ARG A 156 19.95 -6.00 4.02
C ARG A 156 20.19 -5.82 2.51
N PRO A 157 21.20 -6.49 1.92
CA PRO A 157 21.35 -6.51 0.47
C PRO A 157 20.17 -7.24 -0.19
N ILE A 158 19.65 -6.65 -1.27
CA ILE A 158 18.49 -7.06 -2.09
C ILE A 158 18.65 -8.45 -2.77
N TRP A 159 19.73 -9.20 -2.51
CA TRP A 159 20.10 -10.39 -3.30
C TRP A 159 20.30 -11.71 -2.53
N THR A 160 20.11 -11.79 -1.21
CA THR A 160 20.52 -13.00 -0.46
C THR A 160 19.45 -14.10 -0.29
N SER A 161 18.24 -14.01 -0.85
CA SER A 161 17.25 -15.09 -0.68
C SER A 161 17.14 -16.11 -1.82
N ARG A 162 17.96 -16.01 -2.88
CA ARG A 162 18.04 -17.06 -3.92
C ARG A 162 19.47 -17.32 -4.36
N MET A 163 20.22 -18.06 -3.54
CA MET A 163 21.20 -19.00 -4.07
C MET A 163 21.02 -20.36 -3.37
N PRO A 164 20.67 -21.43 -4.12
CA PRO A 164 20.79 -22.78 -3.58
C PRO A 164 22.26 -23.06 -3.29
N GLN A 165 22.54 -23.48 -2.05
CA GLN A 165 23.87 -23.84 -1.60
C GLN A 165 24.42 -24.95 -2.52
N HIS A 166 25.54 -24.65 -3.19
CA HIS A 166 26.26 -25.63 -3.98
C HIS A 166 26.69 -26.81 -3.09
N ILE A 167 26.38 -27.99 -3.62
CA ILE A 167 26.72 -29.34 -3.20
C ILE A 167 28.16 -29.43 -2.65
N LYS A 168 28.30 -30.03 -1.46
CA LYS A 168 29.57 -30.42 -0.85
C LYS A 168 30.43 -31.20 -1.85
N ALA A 169 31.63 -30.70 -2.13
CA ALA A 169 32.69 -31.50 -2.73
C ALA A 169 33.17 -32.53 -1.71
N ALA A 170 32.77 -33.79 -1.92
CA ALA A 170 33.50 -34.93 -1.37
C ALA A 170 34.70 -35.18 -2.30
N SER A 171 35.91 -34.93 -1.80
CA SER A 171 37.12 -35.52 -2.37
C SER A 171 37.82 -36.25 -1.23
N ALA A 172 37.76 -37.57 -1.31
CA ALA A 172 38.52 -38.48 -0.47
C ALA A 172 39.91 -38.65 -1.10
N ILE A 173 40.95 -38.44 -0.30
CA ILE A 173 42.24 -39.15 -0.38
C ILE A 173 42.61 -39.52 1.05
#